data_AF-X1I6H3-F1
#
_entry.id   AF-X1I6H3-F1
#
_cell.length_a   1.000
_cell.length_b   1.000
_cell.length_c   1.000
_cell.angle_alpha   90.00
_cell.angle_beta   90.00
_cell.angle_gamma   90.00
#
_symmetry.space_group_name_H-M   'P 1'
#
loop_
_entity.id
_entity.type
_entity.pdbx_description
1 polymer ?
#
loop_
_entity_poly.entity_id
_entity_poly.type
_entity_poly.pdbx_seq_one_letter_code
_entity_poly.pdbx_strand_id
1 'polypeptide(L)'
;VETAANGMEALEKLHTEGFDMIVSDILMPVMDGFQLCKECKEDEKLKDIPFVFFTAEYIEEGDENLALRPGVDKFIRKPIEADEFPKLIQGVFRGVEEGKIDQKKPAAVRMKILIVEDNEDSRNLLVKQLRAYGHEVMPATNGAEALEQALAQPPDIIVSAI
;
A
#
# COMPACT_ATOMS: atom_id res chain seq x y z
N VAL A 1 -14.34 9.85 18.95
CA VAL A 1 -13.96 10.26 17.58
C VAL A 1 -13.26 11.59 17.73
N GLU A 2 -12.00 11.65 17.36
CA GLU A 2 -11.23 12.90 17.30
C GLU A 2 -11.02 13.29 15.85
N THR A 3 -10.75 14.57 15.60
CA THR A 3 -10.51 15.11 14.26
C THR A 3 -9.18 15.86 14.21
N ALA A 4 -8.50 15.80 13.07
CA ALA A 4 -7.31 16.60 12.80
C ALA A 4 -7.46 17.28 11.43
N ALA A 5 -6.87 18.47 11.27
CA ALA A 5 -6.98 19.25 10.03
C ALA A 5 -5.98 18.82 8.94
N ASN A 6 -4.96 18.03 9.30
CA ASN A 6 -3.92 17.53 8.40
C ASN A 6 -3.17 16.33 9.01
N GLY A 7 -2.27 15.71 8.24
CA GLY A 7 -1.51 14.56 8.70
C GLY A 7 -0.56 14.84 9.88
N MET A 8 0.03 16.04 9.98
CA MET A 8 0.95 16.35 11.09
C MET A 8 0.21 16.41 12.42
N GLU A 9 -0.92 17.12 12.47
CA GLU A 9 -1.77 17.17 13.68
C GLU A 9 -2.33 15.78 14.03
N ALA A 10 -2.68 14.97 13.02
CA ALA A 10 -3.12 13.60 13.25
C ALA A 10 -2.01 12.76 13.91
N LEU A 11 -0.78 12.87 13.41
CA LEU A 11 0.37 12.12 13.92
C LEU A 11 0.70 12.50 15.37
N GLU A 12 0.66 13.80 15.70
CA GLU A 12 0.84 14.28 17.08
C GLU A 12 -0.18 13.63 18.03
N LYS A 13 -1.47 13.60 17.65
CA LYS A 13 -2.53 12.96 18.44
C LYS A 13 -2.31 11.45 18.56
N LEU A 14 -1.98 10.79 17.46
CA LEU A 14 -1.72 9.34 17.42
C LEU A 14 -0.58 8.93 18.37
N HIS A 15 0.40 9.80 18.62
CA HIS A 15 1.49 9.53 19.56
C HIS A 15 1.14 9.75 21.03
N THR A 16 0.14 10.58 21.31
CA THR A 16 -0.26 10.93 22.68
C THR A 16 -1.49 10.18 23.18
N GLU A 17 -2.33 9.69 22.26
CA GLU A 17 -3.63 9.08 22.54
C GLU A 17 -3.76 7.72 21.85
N GLY A 18 -4.68 6.87 22.34
CA GLY A 18 -4.95 5.56 21.74
C GLY A 18 -6.10 5.63 20.72
N PHE A 19 -5.89 5.08 19.53
CA PHE A 19 -6.90 5.01 18.47
C PHE A 19 -7.03 3.61 17.89
N ASP A 20 -8.26 3.19 17.64
CA ASP A 20 -8.57 1.87 17.07
C ASP A 20 -8.64 1.88 15.53
N MET A 21 -8.67 3.05 14.89
CA MET A 21 -8.74 3.22 13.44
C MET A 21 -8.41 4.66 13.02
N ILE A 22 -7.77 4.82 11.87
CA ILE A 22 -7.54 6.10 11.20
C ILE A 22 -8.40 6.17 9.94
N VAL A 23 -9.16 7.26 9.78
CA VAL A 23 -9.86 7.58 8.53
C VAL A 23 -9.34 8.92 8.03
N SER A 24 -8.71 8.93 6.87
CA SER A 24 -7.98 10.11 6.37
C SER A 24 -8.37 10.44 4.92
N ASP A 25 -8.42 11.73 4.59
CA ASP A 25 -8.41 12.12 3.18
C ASP A 25 -6.99 11.95 2.60
N ILE A 26 -6.89 11.76 1.29
CA ILE A 26 -5.59 11.70 0.62
C ILE A 26 -5.03 13.12 0.49
N LEU A 27 -5.82 14.06 0.00
CA LEU A 27 -5.38 15.43 -0.21
C LEU A 27 -5.64 16.26 1.04
N MET A 28 -4.57 16.52 1.78
CA MET A 28 -4.57 17.39 2.96
C MET A 28 -3.39 18.36 2.88
N PRO A 29 -3.51 19.59 3.42
CA PRO A 29 -2.38 20.51 3.50
C PRO A 29 -1.33 19.99 4.49
N VAL A 30 -0.10 20.53 4.43
CA VAL A 30 1.02 20.24 5.35
C VAL A 30 1.59 18.82 5.22
N MET A 31 0.78 17.80 5.47
CA MET A 31 1.11 16.39 5.31
C MET A 31 -0.11 15.70 4.70
N ASP A 32 0.11 15.10 3.53
CA ASP A 32 -0.94 14.38 2.83
C ASP A 32 -1.23 13.01 3.48
N GLY A 33 -2.33 12.39 3.09
CA GLY A 33 -2.75 11.12 3.65
C GLY A 33 -1.79 9.96 3.37
N PHE A 34 -1.04 10.00 2.25
CA PHE A 34 -0.04 8.97 1.95
C PHE A 34 1.17 9.07 2.85
N GLN A 35 1.66 10.28 3.08
CA GLN A 35 2.74 10.54 4.02
C GLN A 35 2.32 10.11 5.43
N LEU A 36 1.12 10.49 5.88
CA LEU A 36 0.59 10.06 7.18
C LEU A 36 0.53 8.53 7.29
N CYS A 37 -0.02 7.86 6.28
CA CYS A 37 -0.10 6.40 6.26
C CYS A 37 1.28 5.76 6.37
N LYS A 38 2.27 6.27 5.62
CA LYS A 38 3.64 5.78 5.67
C LYS A 38 4.24 5.93 7.07
N GLU A 39 4.18 7.13 7.65
CA GLU A 39 4.71 7.40 9.00
C GLU A 39 4.06 6.47 10.04
N CYS A 40 2.73 6.28 9.97
CA CYS A 40 2.03 5.36 10.86
C CYS A 40 2.52 3.92 10.71
N LYS A 41 2.77 3.45 9.49
CA LYS A 41 3.20 2.06 9.24
C LYS A 41 4.68 1.81 9.51
N GLU A 42 5.50 2.86 9.54
CA GLU A 42 6.91 2.78 9.94
C GLU A 42 7.09 2.90 11.47
N ASP A 43 6.07 3.38 12.20
CA ASP A 43 6.08 3.47 13.66
C ASP A 43 5.58 2.18 14.33
N GLU A 44 6.42 1.57 15.18
CA GLU A 44 6.11 0.34 15.91
C GLU A 44 4.83 0.41 16.78
N LYS A 45 4.44 1.59 17.26
CA LYS A 45 3.23 1.77 18.06
C LYS A 45 1.98 1.98 17.22
N LEU A 46 2.12 2.47 15.99
CA LEU A 46 1.01 2.88 15.14
C LEU A 46 0.75 1.93 13.97
N LYS A 47 1.72 1.10 13.60
CA LYS A 47 1.67 0.27 12.39
C LYS A 47 0.48 -0.69 12.36
N ASP A 48 0.04 -1.14 13.53
CA ASP A 48 -1.07 -2.06 13.66
C ASP A 48 -2.44 -1.34 13.60
N ILE A 49 -2.49 -0.01 13.69
CA ILE A 49 -3.75 0.73 13.61
C ILE A 49 -4.30 0.65 12.17
N PRO A 50 -5.55 0.21 11.97
CA PRO A 50 -6.19 0.16 10.66
C PRO A 50 -6.25 1.55 10.01
N PHE A 51 -5.81 1.64 8.76
CA PHE A 51 -5.77 2.88 7.99
C PHE A 51 -6.76 2.82 6.82
N VAL A 52 -7.72 3.75 6.82
CA VAL A 52 -8.77 3.87 5.81
C VAL A 52 -8.64 5.20 5.09
N PHE A 53 -8.49 5.16 3.77
CA PHE A 53 -8.63 6.36 2.95
C PHE A 53 -10.09 6.65 2.65
N PHE A 54 -10.48 7.91 2.82
CA PHE A 54 -11.79 8.43 2.46
C PHE A 54 -11.64 9.71 1.63
N THR A 55 -11.71 9.60 0.31
CA THR A 55 -11.33 10.70 -0.61
C THR A 55 -12.29 10.88 -1.79
N ALA A 56 -12.33 12.09 -2.37
CA ALA A 56 -13.15 12.43 -3.54
C ALA A 56 -12.43 12.32 -4.88
N GLU A 57 -11.09 12.23 -4.88
CA GLU A 57 -10.30 12.31 -6.11
C GLU A 57 -10.37 11.06 -6.99
N TYR A 58 -10.15 11.28 -8.29
CA TYR A 58 -10.15 10.25 -9.34
C TYR A 58 -9.03 9.22 -9.10
N ILE A 59 -9.44 8.01 -8.75
CA ILE A 59 -8.79 6.78 -9.22
C ILE A 59 -9.00 6.80 -10.75
N GLU A 60 -8.03 7.26 -11.53
CA GLU A 60 -8.07 7.02 -12.99
C GLU A 60 -8.08 5.50 -13.22
N GLU A 61 -8.74 5.01 -14.28
CA GLU A 61 -8.65 3.60 -14.71
C GLU A 61 -7.18 3.30 -15.05
N GLY A 62 -6.45 2.74 -14.08
CA GLY A 62 -4.99 2.63 -14.06
C GLY A 62 -4.35 2.85 -12.69
N ASP A 63 -5.08 3.49 -11.76
CA ASP A 63 -4.68 3.71 -10.36
C ASP A 63 -5.20 2.62 -9.41
N GLU A 64 -5.42 1.42 -9.95
CA GLU A 64 -5.62 0.17 -9.19
C GLU A 64 -4.49 -0.07 -8.17
N ASN A 65 -3.35 0.59 -8.36
CA ASN A 65 -2.21 0.62 -7.45
C ASN A 65 -2.51 1.28 -6.10
N LEU A 66 -3.50 2.17 -6.00
CA LEU A 66 -3.88 2.78 -4.71
C LEU A 66 -4.42 1.73 -3.75
N ALA A 67 -5.41 0.94 -4.17
CA ALA A 67 -5.99 -0.15 -3.39
C ALA A 67 -4.97 -1.22 -2.99
N LEU A 68 -3.85 -1.30 -3.72
CA LEU A 68 -2.75 -2.21 -3.50
C LEU A 68 -1.58 -1.58 -2.71
N ARG A 69 -1.67 -0.29 -2.33
CA ARG A 69 -0.60 0.37 -1.58
C ARG A 69 -0.37 -0.36 -0.25
N PRO A 70 0.88 -0.78 0.02
CA PRO A 70 1.22 -1.41 1.29
C PRO A 70 0.81 -0.51 2.45
N GLY A 71 0.12 -1.09 3.44
CA GLY A 71 -0.26 -0.38 4.66
C GLY A 71 -1.65 0.27 4.67
N VAL A 72 -2.43 0.18 3.59
CA VAL A 72 -3.84 0.64 3.61
C VAL A 72 -4.78 -0.55 3.72
N ASP A 73 -5.73 -0.47 4.64
CA ASP A 73 -6.68 -1.54 4.92
C ASP A 73 -7.98 -1.37 4.12
N LYS A 74 -8.35 -0.12 3.80
CA LYS A 74 -9.53 0.17 2.97
C LYS A 74 -9.42 1.51 2.25
N PHE A 75 -9.94 1.54 1.02
CA PHE A 75 -10.25 2.76 0.30
C PHE A 75 -11.77 2.93 0.20
N ILE A 76 -12.25 4.13 0.52
CA ILE A 76 -13.65 4.55 0.43
C ILE A 76 -13.68 5.80 -0.43
N ARG A 77 -14.41 5.72 -1.55
CA ARG A 77 -14.56 6.84 -2.48
C ARG A 77 -15.74 7.72 -2.06
N LYS A 78 -15.59 9.04 -2.18
CA LYS A 78 -16.67 10.04 -2.08
C LYS A 78 -17.24 10.32 -3.48
N PRO A 79 -18.54 10.59 -3.62
CA PRO A 79 -19.56 10.47 -2.58
C PRO A 79 -19.88 8.99 -2.27
N ILE A 80 -20.37 8.75 -1.06
CA ILE A 80 -20.86 7.45 -0.59
C ILE A 80 -22.22 7.66 0.06
N GLU A 81 -23.11 6.68 -0.07
CA GLU A 81 -24.41 6.71 0.58
C GLU A 81 -24.27 6.68 2.11
N ALA A 82 -25.14 7.42 2.81
CA ALA A 82 -25.03 7.63 4.25
C ALA A 82 -25.11 6.32 5.07
N ASP A 83 -25.81 5.31 4.56
CA ASP A 83 -25.95 4.00 5.20
C ASP A 83 -24.83 3.02 4.79
N GLU A 84 -24.02 3.35 3.80
CA GLU A 84 -22.94 2.50 3.30
C GLU A 84 -21.63 2.74 4.08
N PHE A 85 -21.29 3.99 4.41
CA PHE A 85 -20.08 4.31 5.17
C PHE A 85 -19.95 3.52 6.49
N PRO A 86 -20.99 3.45 7.36
CA PRO A 86 -20.90 2.66 8.59
C PRO A 86 -20.69 1.18 8.34
N LYS A 87 -21.28 0.61 7.27
CA LYS A 87 -21.11 -0.81 6.91
C LYS A 87 -19.67 -1.10 6.50
N LEU A 88 -19.04 -0.18 5.76
CA LEU A 88 -17.64 -0.32 5.35
C LEU A 88 -16.70 -0.27 6.56
N ILE A 89 -16.89 0.70 7.45
CA ILE A 89 -16.08 0.82 8.68
C ILE A 89 -16.24 -0.41 9.57
N GLN A 90 -17.47 -0.89 9.77
CA GLN A 90 -17.72 -2.13 10.52
C GLN A 90 -17.06 -3.35 9.86
N GLY A 91 -17.03 -3.39 8.53
CA GLY A 91 -16.32 -4.42 7.77
C GLY A 91 -14.81 -4.44 8.05
N VAL A 92 -14.19 -3.26 8.22
CA VAL A 92 -12.77 -3.16 8.59
C VAL A 92 -12.54 -3.69 10.00
N PHE A 93 -13.33 -3.25 11.00
CA PHE A 93 -13.20 -3.77 12.37
C PHE A 93 -13.36 -5.29 12.44
N ARG A 94 -14.37 -5.86 11.78
CA ARG A 94 -14.54 -7.32 11.71
C ARG A 94 -13.35 -8.00 11.02
N GLY A 95 -12.80 -7.40 9.96
CA GLY A 95 -11.62 -7.91 9.28
C GLY A 95 -10.40 -8.00 10.19
N VAL A 96 -10.23 -7.03 11.09
CA VAL A 96 -9.20 -7.05 12.14
C VAL A 96 -9.46 -8.15 13.17
N GLU A 97 -10.68 -8.23 13.72
CA GLU A 97 -11.05 -9.25 14.72
C GLU A 97 -10.89 -10.69 14.18
N GLU A 98 -11.20 -10.90 12.91
CA GLU A 98 -11.08 -12.19 12.22
C GLU A 98 -9.64 -12.49 11.74
N GLY A 99 -8.68 -11.57 11.92
CA GLY A 99 -7.30 -11.71 11.44
C GLY A 99 -7.16 -11.72 9.92
N LYS A 100 -8.18 -11.26 9.19
CA LYS A 100 -8.18 -11.17 7.70
C LYS A 100 -7.50 -9.90 7.20
N ILE A 101 -7.45 -8.87 8.05
CA ILE A 101 -6.65 -7.67 7.85
C ILE A 101 -5.34 -7.90 8.60
N ASP A 102 -4.29 -8.21 7.85
CA ASP A 102 -2.98 -8.50 8.41
C ASP A 102 -2.26 -7.20 8.78
N GLN A 103 -2.49 -6.75 10.02
CA GLN A 103 -1.81 -5.61 10.65
C GLN A 103 -0.29 -5.80 10.73
N LYS A 104 0.20 -7.05 10.63
CA LYS A 104 1.63 -7.40 10.67
C LYS A 104 2.33 -7.34 9.32
N LYS A 105 1.68 -6.87 8.24
CA LYS A 105 2.41 -6.60 6.99
C LYS A 105 3.55 -5.62 7.32
N PRO A 106 4.82 -6.03 7.22
CA PRO A 106 5.91 -5.08 7.35
C PRO A 106 5.71 -3.98 6.32
N ALA A 107 6.11 -2.74 6.64
CA ALA A 107 6.43 -1.75 5.60
C ALA A 107 7.17 -2.49 4.47
N ALA A 108 6.59 -2.51 3.27
CA ALA A 108 6.86 -3.49 2.22
C ALA A 108 8.32 -3.96 2.23
N VAL A 109 8.56 -5.24 2.53
CA VAL A 109 9.91 -5.79 2.48
C VAL A 109 10.43 -5.54 1.06
N ARG A 110 11.51 -4.76 0.94
CA ARG A 110 12.17 -4.55 -0.33
C ARG A 110 12.75 -5.89 -0.80
N MET A 111 12.05 -6.54 -1.72
CA MET A 111 12.48 -7.78 -2.37
C MET A 111 13.35 -7.49 -3.59
N LYS A 112 14.27 -8.41 -3.91
CA LYS A 112 14.96 -8.52 -5.19
C LYS A 112 14.19 -9.49 -6.09
N ILE A 113 13.61 -8.96 -7.16
CA ILE A 113 12.71 -9.68 -8.05
C ILE A 113 13.36 -9.80 -9.43
N LEU A 114 13.50 -11.02 -9.94
CA LEU A 114 13.91 -11.29 -11.31
C LEU A 114 12.67 -11.52 -12.18
N ILE A 115 12.50 -10.72 -13.24
CA ILE A 115 11.39 -10.83 -14.20
C ILE A 115 11.91 -11.44 -15.49
N VAL A 116 11.27 -12.50 -15.98
CA VAL A 116 11.57 -13.13 -17.27
C VAL A 116 10.38 -12.93 -18.20
N GLU A 117 10.52 -12.00 -19.15
CA GLU A 117 9.45 -11.54 -20.03
C GLU A 117 10.04 -11.08 -21.37
N ASP A 118 9.69 -11.76 -22.46
CA ASP A 118 10.22 -11.48 -23.80
C ASP A 118 9.57 -10.24 -24.42
N ASN A 119 8.29 -10.01 -24.11
CA ASN A 119 7.56 -8.84 -24.56
C ASN A 119 8.03 -7.56 -23.84
N GLU A 120 8.58 -6.61 -24.61
CA GLU A 120 9.16 -5.39 -24.06
C GLU A 120 8.16 -4.52 -23.30
N ASP A 121 6.94 -4.37 -23.82
CA ASP A 121 5.91 -3.55 -23.19
C ASP A 121 5.46 -4.14 -21.85
N SER A 122 5.21 -5.46 -21.83
CA SER A 122 4.82 -6.21 -20.62
C SER A 122 5.93 -6.18 -19.57
N ARG A 123 7.18 -6.38 -19.99
CA ARG A 123 8.35 -6.30 -19.09
C ARG A 123 8.49 -4.91 -18.50
N ASN A 124 8.40 -3.87 -19.33
CA ASN A 124 8.52 -2.48 -18.87
C ASN A 124 7.41 -2.10 -17.90
N LEU A 125 6.18 -2.56 -18.13
CA LEU A 125 5.06 -2.35 -17.22
C LEU A 125 5.32 -3.00 -15.85
N LEU A 126 5.69 -4.28 -15.83
CA LEU A 126 5.96 -5.02 -14.60
C LEU A 126 7.13 -4.43 -13.82
N VAL A 127 8.21 -4.02 -14.51
CA VAL A 127 9.36 -3.36 -13.89
C VAL A 127 8.94 -2.06 -13.22
N LYS A 128 8.16 -1.22 -13.90
CA LYS A 128 7.67 0.05 -13.34
C LYS A 128 6.80 -0.19 -12.11
N GLN A 129 5.87 -1.14 -12.20
CA GLN A 129 4.98 -1.48 -11.08
C GLN A 129 5.77 -1.96 -9.87
N LEU A 130 6.59 -2.99 -10.01
CA LEU A 130 7.32 -3.58 -8.89
C LEU A 130 8.34 -2.62 -8.26
N ARG A 131 8.99 -1.75 -9.05
CA ARG A 131 9.86 -0.70 -8.50
C ARG A 131 9.07 0.37 -7.75
N ALA A 132 7.86 0.72 -8.20
CA ALA A 132 7.00 1.65 -7.47
C ALA A 132 6.59 1.10 -6.09
N TYR A 133 6.54 -0.23 -5.92
CA TYR A 133 6.38 -0.91 -4.62
C TYR A 133 7.67 -0.97 -3.78
N GLY A 134 8.74 -0.31 -4.21
CA GLY A 134 10.01 -0.24 -3.47
C GLY A 134 10.90 -1.48 -3.64
N HIS A 135 10.57 -2.39 -4.55
CA HIS A 135 11.38 -3.56 -4.85
C HIS A 135 12.57 -3.23 -5.76
N GLU A 136 13.63 -4.02 -5.61
CA GLU A 136 14.74 -4.04 -6.55
C GLU A 136 14.39 -5.05 -7.66
N VAL A 137 14.37 -4.59 -8.91
CA VAL A 137 13.87 -5.41 -10.03
C VAL A 137 14.96 -5.58 -11.08
N MET A 138 15.24 -6.84 -11.38
CA MET A 138 16.17 -7.34 -12.40
C MET A 138 15.37 -7.85 -13.60
N PRO A 139 15.34 -7.13 -14.74
CA PRO A 139 14.65 -7.60 -15.93
C PRO A 139 15.54 -8.55 -16.75
N ALA A 140 14.94 -9.60 -17.29
CA ALA A 140 15.51 -10.51 -18.27
C ALA A 140 14.53 -10.73 -19.43
N THR A 141 15.07 -10.85 -20.64
CA THR A 141 14.30 -11.01 -21.89
C THR A 141 14.09 -12.47 -22.28
N ASN A 142 14.80 -13.39 -21.62
CA ASN A 142 14.76 -14.82 -21.89
C ASN A 142 15.37 -15.61 -20.72
N GLY A 143 15.21 -16.94 -20.75
CA GLY A 143 15.69 -17.83 -19.69
C GLY A 143 17.22 -17.91 -19.54
N ALA A 144 17.99 -17.72 -20.60
CA ALA A 144 19.45 -17.77 -20.52
C ALA A 144 20.02 -16.54 -19.79
N GLU A 145 19.53 -15.35 -20.15
CA GLU A 145 19.82 -14.11 -19.45
C GLU A 145 19.35 -14.17 -17.99
N ALA A 146 18.16 -14.68 -17.74
CA ALA A 146 17.63 -14.85 -16.40
C ALA A 146 18.51 -15.77 -15.53
N LEU A 147 18.98 -16.88 -16.10
CA LEU A 147 19.87 -17.82 -15.41
C LEU A 147 21.21 -17.18 -15.08
N GLU A 148 21.82 -16.45 -16.01
CA GLU A 148 23.08 -15.73 -15.78
C GLU A 148 22.92 -14.70 -14.65
N GLN A 149 21.86 -13.89 -14.71
CA GLN A 149 21.55 -12.90 -13.68
C GLN A 149 21.30 -13.55 -12.32
N ALA A 150 20.53 -14.64 -12.26
CA ALA A 150 20.22 -15.33 -11.01
C ALA A 150 21.45 -15.97 -10.34
N LEU A 151 22.40 -16.45 -11.15
CA LEU A 151 23.67 -16.99 -10.65
C LEU A 151 24.61 -15.89 -10.17
N ALA A 152 24.65 -14.74 -10.85
CA ALA A 152 25.47 -13.59 -10.46
C ALA A 152 24.91 -12.88 -9.22
N GLN A 153 23.59 -12.73 -9.16
CA GLN A 153 22.89 -12.07 -8.06
C GLN A 153 21.58 -12.84 -7.75
N PRO A 154 21.55 -13.67 -6.69
CA PRO A 154 20.37 -14.45 -6.34
C PRO A 154 19.17 -13.55 -6.03
N PRO A 155 18.05 -13.67 -6.77
CA PRO A 155 16.81 -12.97 -6.44
C PRO A 155 16.08 -13.70 -5.31
N ASP A 156 15.20 -12.99 -4.61
CA ASP A 156 14.28 -13.58 -3.63
C ASP A 156 13.13 -14.32 -4.31
N ILE A 157 12.73 -13.87 -5.51
CA ILE A 157 11.67 -14.48 -6.33
C ILE A 157 11.94 -14.28 -7.81
N ILE A 158 11.54 -15.27 -8.62
CA ILE A 158 11.57 -15.22 -10.08
C ILE A 158 10.13 -15.23 -10.59
N VAL A 159 9.77 -14.25 -11.41
CA VAL A 159 8.48 -14.15 -12.09
C VAL A 159 8.71 -14.43 -13.57
N SER A 160 8.11 -15.49 -14.09
CA SER A 160 8.16 -15.84 -15.51
C SER A 160 6.74 -15.78 -16.08
N ALA A 161 6.53 -15.02 -17.15
CA ALA A 161 5.35 -15.18 -17.99
C ALA A 161 5.55 -16.41 -18.90
N ILE A 162 4.46 -17.09 -19.27
CA ILE A 162 4.44 -18.24 -20.19
C ILE A 162 3.80 -17.80 -21.51
#